data_AF-A0A345YP66-F1
#
_entry.id   AF-A0A345YP66-F1
#
_cell.length_a   1.000
_cell.length_b   1.000
_cell.length_c   1.000
_cell.angle_alpha   90.00
_cell.angle_beta   90.00
_cell.angle_gamma   90.00
#
_symmetry.space_group_name_H-M   'P 1'
#
loop_
_entity.id
_entity.type
_entity.pdbx_description
1 polymer ?
#
loop_
_entity_poly.entity_id
_entity_poly.type
_entity_poly.pdbx_seq_one_letter_code
_entity_poly.pdbx_strand_id
1 'polypeptide(L)'
;MSDPAQFTERDAAGAYEILAAAEAEPAVLAVLTDEELLALGGRDAVELSGAPFAEQLDLDDDVAASLALRSLIARGLVTLAVEHAESEGEQLATGAPAAERVAQLDRTLAGLLTLRGAPLALMNLTRRVEEQTTAITVYLFPEGGVLEELVTADGYHHFSVPTRAALPARLARYVDQAQVAGAEDGVLHEGRASDLEDLEDATARRLADTRALTVLSAAGAGGAGVQLSLMATSDGVLTMDTPQETSERTVVREVSADGLITLLDTAIPGVDAR
;
A
#
# COMPACT_ATOMS: atom_id res chain seq x y z
N MET A 1 -17.61 17.56 2.63
CA MET A 1 -17.91 17.02 1.29
C MET A 1 -16.70 17.33 0.46
N SER A 2 -15.79 16.36 0.25
CA SER A 2 -14.71 16.57 -0.71
C SER A 2 -15.34 16.78 -2.08
N ASP A 3 -14.84 17.77 -2.81
CA ASP A 3 -15.18 17.95 -4.22
C ASP A 3 -14.85 16.61 -4.92
N PRO A 4 -15.78 15.98 -5.66
CA PRO A 4 -15.42 14.79 -6.42
C PRO A 4 -14.16 15.09 -7.22
N ALA A 5 -13.13 14.25 -7.06
CA ALA A 5 -11.88 14.42 -7.77
C ALA A 5 -12.18 14.61 -9.26
N GLN A 6 -11.87 15.80 -9.78
CA GLN A 6 -12.19 16.16 -11.17
C GLN A 6 -11.16 15.50 -12.09
N PHE A 7 -11.26 14.18 -12.21
CA PHE A 7 -10.46 13.40 -13.14
C PHE A 7 -10.86 13.74 -14.57
N THR A 8 -9.85 13.95 -15.41
CA THR A 8 -10.02 14.26 -16.83
C THR A 8 -9.82 13.01 -17.68
N GLU A 9 -10.17 13.07 -18.97
CA GLU A 9 -9.86 11.99 -19.91
C GLU A 9 -8.35 11.74 -20.02
N ARG A 10 -7.53 12.79 -19.92
CA ARG A 10 -6.07 12.67 -19.91
C ARG A 10 -5.59 11.87 -18.70
N ASP A 11 -6.08 12.21 -17.52
CA ASP A 11 -5.76 11.54 -16.26
C ASP A 11 -6.08 10.04 -16.35
N ALA A 12 -7.27 9.70 -16.84
CA ALA A 12 -7.67 8.30 -17.02
C ALA A 12 -6.89 7.57 -18.12
N ALA A 13 -6.55 8.24 -19.23
CA ALA A 13 -5.71 7.65 -20.26
C ALA A 13 -4.33 7.28 -19.71
N GLY A 14 -3.72 8.16 -18.91
CA GLY A 14 -2.47 7.86 -18.20
C GLY A 14 -2.61 6.69 -17.22
N ALA A 15 -3.71 6.62 -16.47
CA ALA A 15 -4.02 5.51 -15.57
C ALA A 15 -4.12 4.17 -16.31
N TYR A 16 -4.81 4.13 -17.46
CA TYR A 16 -4.91 2.92 -18.29
C TYR A 16 -3.57 2.51 -18.89
N GLU A 17 -2.75 3.46 -19.33
CA GLU A 17 -1.40 3.18 -19.84
C GLU A 17 -0.51 2.53 -18.77
N ILE A 18 -0.59 3.02 -17.53
CA ILE A 18 0.12 2.47 -16.38
C ILE A 18 -0.32 1.04 -16.10
N LEU A 19 -1.64 0.79 -16.00
CA LEU A 19 -2.17 -0.55 -15.74
C LEU A 19 -1.86 -1.53 -16.89
N ALA A 20 -1.85 -1.06 -18.13
CA ALA A 20 -1.53 -1.88 -19.30
C ALA A 20 -0.05 -2.32 -19.32
N ALA A 21 0.84 -1.61 -18.61
CA ALA A 21 2.25 -1.93 -18.47
C ALA A 21 2.56 -2.91 -17.31
N ALA A 22 1.54 -3.56 -16.74
CA ALA A 22 1.72 -4.47 -15.61
C ALA A 22 2.60 -5.69 -15.95
N GLU A 23 3.53 -6.02 -15.06
CA GLU A 23 4.46 -7.14 -15.21
C GLU A 23 4.53 -7.99 -13.94
N ALA A 24 5.00 -9.24 -14.04
CA ALA A 24 5.16 -10.09 -12.85
C ALA A 24 6.27 -9.58 -11.91
N GLU A 25 7.34 -9.03 -12.49
CA GLU A 25 8.45 -8.39 -11.81
C GLU A 25 8.56 -6.94 -12.27
N PRO A 26 7.62 -6.07 -11.85
CA PRO A 26 7.56 -4.71 -12.36
C PRO A 26 8.79 -3.90 -11.94
N ALA A 27 9.26 -3.05 -12.85
CA ALA A 27 10.17 -1.98 -12.51
C ALA A 27 9.47 -0.93 -11.62
N VAL A 28 10.28 -0.12 -10.92
CA VAL A 28 9.76 1.05 -10.20
C VAL A 28 9.25 2.06 -11.23
N LEU A 29 7.96 2.37 -11.17
CA LEU A 29 7.28 3.34 -12.01
C LEU A 29 7.70 4.77 -11.63
N ALA A 30 7.63 5.08 -10.34
CA ALA A 30 7.96 6.38 -9.79
C ALA A 30 8.42 6.25 -8.33
N VAL A 31 9.18 7.24 -7.88
CA VAL A 31 9.51 7.44 -6.46
C VAL A 31 9.18 8.88 -6.11
N LEU A 32 8.31 9.06 -5.12
CA LEU A 32 7.92 10.36 -4.59
C LEU A 32 8.26 10.40 -3.11
N THR A 33 8.63 11.57 -2.59
CA THR A 33 8.75 11.77 -1.15
C THR A 33 7.42 12.15 -0.52
N ASP A 34 7.30 12.06 0.81
CA ASP A 34 6.17 12.58 1.57
C ASP A 34 5.80 14.00 1.15
N GLU A 35 6.80 14.89 1.06
CA GLU A 35 6.62 16.29 0.69
C GLU A 35 6.16 16.45 -0.77
N GLU A 36 6.62 15.58 -1.66
CA GLU A 36 6.17 15.57 -3.06
C GLU A 36 4.71 15.12 -3.17
N LEU A 37 4.28 14.13 -2.39
CA LEU A 37 2.86 13.76 -2.31
C LEU A 37 2.00 14.88 -1.71
N LEU A 38 2.47 15.52 -0.64
CA LEU A 38 1.82 16.69 -0.06
C LEU A 38 1.71 17.85 -1.07
N ALA A 39 2.76 18.08 -1.87
CA ALA A 39 2.75 19.10 -2.92
C ALA A 39 1.74 18.83 -4.04
N LEU A 40 1.50 17.55 -4.35
CA LEU A 40 0.69 17.13 -5.48
C LEU A 40 -0.79 16.97 -5.14
N GLY A 41 -1.11 16.50 -3.92
CA GLY A 41 -2.50 16.22 -3.53
C GLY A 41 -2.86 16.67 -2.12
N GLY A 42 -2.02 17.49 -1.48
CA GLY A 42 -2.27 18.00 -0.13
C GLY A 42 -2.24 16.90 0.93
N ARG A 43 -2.84 17.18 2.09
CA ARG A 43 -2.88 16.22 3.22
C ARG A 43 -3.65 14.95 2.89
N ASP A 44 -4.69 15.04 2.06
CA ASP A 44 -5.48 13.89 1.61
C ASP A 44 -4.59 12.88 0.87
N ALA A 45 -3.52 13.34 0.19
CA ALA A 45 -2.58 12.46 -0.47
C ALA A 45 -1.74 11.60 0.49
N VAL A 46 -1.60 11.95 1.76
CA VAL A 46 -0.81 11.13 2.70
C VAL A 46 -1.65 10.45 3.77
N GLU A 47 -2.94 10.77 3.86
CA GLU A 47 -3.85 10.22 4.87
C GLU A 47 -3.92 8.69 4.86
N LEU A 48 -3.85 8.06 3.67
CA LEU A 48 -3.97 6.61 3.53
C LEU A 48 -2.64 5.85 3.71
N SER A 49 -1.54 6.39 3.20
CA SER A 49 -0.22 5.74 3.19
C SER A 49 0.67 6.15 4.38
N GLY A 50 0.29 7.21 5.09
CA GLY A 50 1.15 7.92 6.02
C GLY A 50 2.16 8.84 5.33
N ALA A 51 2.81 9.68 6.15
CA ALA A 51 3.96 10.53 5.78
C ALA A 51 5.05 10.41 6.87
N PRO A 52 5.72 9.25 6.97
CA PRO A 52 6.54 8.91 8.12
C PRO A 52 7.73 9.85 8.36
N PHE A 53 8.26 10.48 7.30
CA PHE A 53 9.35 11.44 7.40
C PHE A 53 8.83 12.86 7.64
N ALA A 54 7.83 13.31 6.87
CA ALA A 54 7.27 14.66 7.04
C ALA A 54 6.68 14.87 8.45
N GLU A 55 6.06 13.84 9.04
CA GLU A 55 5.55 13.87 10.42
C GLU A 55 6.66 14.04 11.49
N GLN A 56 7.91 13.74 11.16
CA GLN A 56 9.06 13.92 12.06
C GLN A 56 9.74 15.28 11.88
N LEU A 57 9.46 15.98 10.77
CA LEU A 57 10.02 17.29 10.52
C LEU A 57 9.29 18.33 11.36
N ASP A 58 10.05 19.17 12.05
CA ASP A 58 9.54 20.42 12.63
C ASP A 58 9.48 21.51 11.55
N LEU A 59 8.81 21.19 10.43
CA LEU A 59 8.63 22.07 9.29
C LEU A 59 7.14 22.13 8.92
N ASP A 60 6.69 23.32 8.55
CA ASP A 60 5.31 23.53 8.09
C ASP A 60 5.06 22.81 6.75
N ASP A 61 3.95 22.08 6.66
CA ASP A 61 3.58 21.28 5.48
C ASP A 61 3.57 22.11 4.19
N ASP A 62 3.09 23.36 4.23
CA ASP A 62 3.00 24.21 3.05
C ASP A 62 4.41 24.62 2.57
N VAL A 63 5.35 24.81 3.51
CA VAL A 63 6.75 25.10 3.21
C VAL A 63 7.42 23.86 2.60
N ALA A 64 7.24 22.70 3.21
CA ALA A 64 7.76 21.43 2.71
C ALA A 64 7.25 21.13 1.29
N ALA A 65 5.92 21.21 1.10
CA ALA A 65 5.25 21.04 -0.18
C ALA A 65 5.72 22.05 -1.23
N SER A 66 5.92 23.33 -0.86
CA SER A 66 6.40 24.35 -1.80
C SER A 66 7.83 24.07 -2.28
N LEU A 67 8.71 23.59 -1.41
CA LEU A 67 10.08 23.19 -1.77
C LEU A 67 10.08 21.96 -2.68
N ALA A 68 9.25 20.97 -2.37
CA ALA A 68 9.07 19.76 -3.17
C ALA A 68 8.49 20.07 -4.56
N LEU A 69 7.46 20.93 -4.65
CA LEU A 69 6.89 21.37 -5.92
C LEU A 69 7.94 22.02 -6.83
N ARG A 70 8.84 22.82 -6.26
CA ARG A 70 9.95 23.40 -7.03
C ARG A 70 10.87 22.33 -7.62
N SER A 71 11.14 21.26 -6.88
CA SER A 71 11.91 20.10 -7.37
C SER A 71 11.17 19.38 -8.50
N LEU A 72 9.87 19.13 -8.33
CA LEU A 72 9.01 18.49 -9.34
C LEU A 72 8.99 19.30 -10.66
N ILE A 73 8.86 20.63 -10.58
CA ILE A 73 8.93 21.52 -11.75
C ILE A 73 10.32 21.44 -12.41
N ALA A 74 11.39 21.49 -11.61
CA ALA A 74 12.76 21.44 -12.14
C ALA A 74 13.08 20.10 -12.84
N ARG A 75 12.43 19.00 -12.41
CA ARG A 75 12.53 17.67 -13.02
C ARG A 75 11.60 17.48 -14.24
N GLY A 76 10.75 18.46 -14.53
CA GLY A 76 9.78 18.38 -15.64
C GLY A 76 8.57 17.49 -15.35
N LEU A 77 8.34 17.12 -14.09
CA LEU A 77 7.18 16.33 -13.66
C LEU A 77 5.93 17.21 -13.44
N VAL A 78 6.13 18.54 -13.33
CA VAL A 78 5.08 19.54 -13.28
C VAL A 78 5.39 20.64 -14.29
N THR A 79 4.44 20.88 -15.20
CA THR A 79 4.52 21.92 -16.23
C THR A 79 3.63 23.09 -15.85
N LEU A 80 4.22 24.29 -15.76
CA LEU A 80 3.49 25.54 -15.53
C LEU A 80 3.22 26.34 -16.82
N ALA A 81 3.83 25.92 -17.94
CA ALA A 81 3.73 26.62 -19.21
C ALA A 81 2.62 25.99 -20.07
N VAL A 82 1.51 26.72 -20.24
CA VAL A 82 0.32 26.29 -20.99
C VAL A 82 0.68 25.85 -22.43
N GLU A 83 1.70 26.45 -23.02
CA GLU A 83 2.18 26.13 -24.38
C GLU A 83 2.80 24.73 -24.51
N HIS A 84 3.19 24.11 -23.39
CA HIS A 84 3.70 22.73 -23.33
C HIS A 84 2.67 21.77 -22.72
N ALA A 85 1.48 22.25 -22.36
CA ALA A 85 0.44 21.44 -21.76
C ALA A 85 -0.28 20.59 -22.82
N GLU A 86 -0.55 19.35 -22.49
CA GLU A 86 -1.45 18.48 -23.24
C GLU A 86 -2.91 18.89 -22.98
N SER A 87 -3.79 18.59 -23.94
CA SER A 87 -5.23 18.75 -23.73
C SER A 87 -5.70 17.83 -22.60
N GLU A 88 -6.41 18.40 -21.63
CA GLU A 88 -7.06 17.65 -20.54
C GLU A 88 -8.23 16.79 -21.04
N GLY A 89 -8.87 17.19 -22.15
CA GLY A 89 -10.05 16.50 -22.69
C GLY A 89 -11.31 16.87 -21.92
N GLU A 90 -12.19 15.90 -21.70
CA GLU A 90 -13.41 16.08 -20.91
C GLU A 90 -13.22 15.73 -19.43
N GLN A 91 -14.06 16.30 -18.56
CA GLN A 91 -14.19 15.89 -17.17
C GLN A 91 -15.02 14.61 -17.10
N LEU A 92 -14.49 13.55 -16.51
CA LEU A 92 -15.17 12.25 -16.50
C LEU A 92 -16.49 12.25 -15.73
N ALA A 93 -16.60 13.07 -14.70
CA ALA A 93 -17.82 13.13 -13.88
C ALA A 93 -19.00 13.84 -14.60
N THR A 94 -18.71 14.73 -15.54
CA THR A 94 -19.74 15.62 -16.14
C THR A 94 -19.85 15.52 -17.66
N GLY A 95 -18.83 14.99 -18.35
CA GLY A 95 -18.70 15.03 -19.81
C GLY A 95 -18.54 16.46 -20.36
N ALA A 96 -18.29 17.45 -19.51
CA ALA A 96 -18.01 18.80 -19.94
C ALA A 96 -16.53 18.96 -20.29
N PRO A 97 -16.15 19.88 -21.20
CA PRO A 97 -14.75 20.21 -21.43
C PRO A 97 -14.03 20.53 -20.12
N ALA A 98 -12.88 19.90 -19.90
CA ALA A 98 -12.03 20.22 -18.77
C ALA A 98 -11.43 21.62 -18.95
N ALA A 99 -11.40 22.39 -17.86
CA ALA A 99 -10.72 23.67 -17.86
C ALA A 99 -9.20 23.44 -17.93
N GLU A 100 -8.49 24.31 -18.63
CA GLU A 100 -7.02 24.29 -18.62
C GLU A 100 -6.51 24.51 -17.19
N ARG A 101 -5.60 23.64 -16.76
CA ARG A 101 -4.96 23.72 -15.44
C ARG A 101 -3.77 24.69 -15.53
N VAL A 102 -3.61 25.52 -14.50
CA VAL A 102 -2.46 26.44 -14.37
C VAL A 102 -1.14 25.67 -14.21
N ALA A 103 -1.22 24.46 -13.66
CA ALA A 103 -0.13 23.50 -13.57
C ALA A 103 -0.65 22.13 -14.04
N GLN A 104 0.11 21.45 -14.88
CA GLN A 104 -0.20 20.12 -15.37
C GLN A 104 0.92 19.15 -15.00
N LEU A 105 0.55 18.00 -14.44
CA LEU A 105 1.49 16.92 -14.16
C LEU A 105 1.89 16.23 -15.45
N ASP A 106 3.10 15.68 -15.53
CA ASP A 106 3.41 14.74 -16.61
C ASP A 106 2.39 13.59 -16.62
N ARG A 107 2.19 12.98 -17.79
CA ARG A 107 1.10 12.03 -18.01
C ARG A 107 1.18 10.81 -17.10
N THR A 108 2.39 10.34 -16.81
CA THR A 108 2.62 9.20 -15.92
C THR A 108 2.27 9.56 -14.49
N LEU A 109 2.72 10.72 -14.00
CA LEU A 109 2.39 11.16 -12.64
C LEU A 109 0.89 11.47 -12.48
N ALA A 110 0.25 12.07 -13.48
CA ALA A 110 -1.20 12.28 -13.51
C ALA A 110 -1.95 10.95 -13.36
N GLY A 111 -1.65 9.98 -14.23
CA GLY A 111 -2.27 8.65 -14.17
C GLY A 111 -2.02 7.92 -12.86
N LEU A 112 -0.82 8.03 -12.30
CA LEU A 112 -0.48 7.45 -11.00
C LEU A 112 -1.35 8.02 -9.88
N LEU A 113 -1.49 9.34 -9.79
CA LEU A 113 -2.32 9.97 -8.77
C LEU A 113 -3.80 9.68 -8.96
N THR A 114 -4.26 9.53 -10.22
CA THR A 114 -5.61 9.07 -10.53
C THR A 114 -5.89 7.67 -9.98
N LEU A 115 -5.00 6.72 -10.26
CA LEU A 115 -5.12 5.34 -9.72
C LEU A 115 -5.13 5.37 -8.19
N ARG A 116 -4.20 6.10 -7.58
CA ARG A 116 -4.07 6.19 -6.13
C ARG A 116 -5.29 6.82 -5.44
N GLY A 117 -5.92 7.80 -6.09
CA GLY A 117 -7.08 8.52 -5.55
C GLY A 117 -8.43 7.81 -5.72
N ALA A 118 -8.51 6.77 -6.57
CA ALA A 118 -9.77 6.11 -6.89
C ALA A 118 -9.68 4.57 -6.97
N PRO A 119 -9.13 3.86 -5.98
CA PRO A 119 -9.17 2.40 -5.93
C PRO A 119 -10.58 1.88 -5.67
N LEU A 120 -10.90 0.68 -6.16
CA LEU A 120 -12.13 -0.05 -5.78
C LEU A 120 -12.00 -0.77 -4.44
N ALA A 121 -10.78 -1.19 -4.11
CA ALA A 121 -10.44 -1.83 -2.87
C ALA A 121 -8.96 -1.60 -2.56
N LEU A 122 -8.60 -1.70 -1.29
CA LEU A 122 -7.24 -1.53 -0.83
C LEU A 122 -6.84 -2.59 0.18
N MET A 123 -5.56 -2.87 0.23
CA MET A 123 -4.93 -3.70 1.24
C MET A 123 -3.64 -3.04 1.69
N ASN A 124 -3.44 -2.93 3.00
CA ASN A 124 -2.25 -2.35 3.60
C ASN A 124 -1.52 -3.41 4.43
N LEU A 125 -0.21 -3.46 4.29
CA LEU A 125 0.69 -4.28 5.11
C LEU A 125 1.68 -3.36 5.80
N THR A 126 1.47 -3.11 7.08
CA THR A 126 2.43 -2.36 7.90
C THR A 126 3.38 -3.33 8.56
N ARG A 127 4.67 -3.24 8.22
CA ARG A 127 5.74 -4.09 8.77
C ARG A 127 6.59 -3.28 9.73
N ARG A 128 6.73 -3.78 10.95
CA ARG A 128 7.56 -3.20 12.00
C ARG A 128 8.69 -4.16 12.35
N VAL A 129 9.90 -3.63 12.31
CA VAL A 129 11.10 -4.21 12.92
C VAL A 129 11.53 -3.33 14.10
N GLU A 130 12.62 -3.65 14.77
CA GLU A 130 13.07 -2.96 15.99
C GLU A 130 13.18 -1.44 15.82
N GLU A 131 13.80 -0.98 14.73
CA GLU A 131 14.11 0.45 14.52
C GLU A 131 13.29 1.12 13.42
N GLN A 132 12.55 0.35 12.61
CA GLN A 132 11.94 0.86 11.38
C GLN A 132 10.53 0.30 11.17
N THR A 133 9.71 1.13 10.55
CA THR A 133 8.39 0.75 10.04
C THR A 133 8.36 1.04 8.55
N THR A 134 7.90 0.07 7.76
CA THR A 134 7.61 0.22 6.34
C THR A 134 6.19 -0.22 6.07
N ALA A 135 5.59 0.26 4.98
CA ALA A 135 4.25 -0.16 4.59
C ALA A 135 4.19 -0.54 3.11
N ILE A 136 3.38 -1.53 2.76
CA ILE A 136 2.93 -1.73 1.38
C ILE A 136 1.44 -1.44 1.33
N THR A 137 1.01 -0.52 0.47
CA THR A 137 -0.39 -0.35 0.10
C THR A 137 -0.61 -0.89 -1.31
N VAL A 138 -1.59 -1.77 -1.44
CA VAL A 138 -2.05 -2.33 -2.71
C VAL A 138 -3.40 -1.71 -3.05
N TYR A 139 -3.47 -1.07 -4.21
CA TYR A 139 -4.66 -0.48 -4.78
C TYR A 139 -5.19 -1.40 -5.89
N LEU A 140 -6.48 -1.75 -5.82
CA LEU A 140 -7.10 -2.69 -6.74
C LEU A 140 -8.11 -2.01 -7.66
N PHE A 141 -8.08 -2.41 -8.93
CA PHE A 141 -8.89 -1.87 -10.02
C PHE A 141 -9.62 -2.99 -10.77
N PRO A 142 -10.63 -2.68 -11.61
CA PRO A 142 -11.28 -3.67 -12.45
C PRO A 142 -10.30 -4.52 -13.26
N GLU A 143 -10.77 -5.70 -13.69
CA GLU A 143 -10.03 -6.62 -14.57
C GLU A 143 -8.66 -7.06 -14.01
N GLY A 144 -8.47 -6.95 -12.69
CA GLY A 144 -7.24 -7.36 -12.02
C GLY A 144 -6.10 -6.34 -12.11
N GLY A 145 -6.41 -5.07 -12.41
CA GLY A 145 -5.43 -3.99 -12.32
C GLY A 145 -4.94 -3.79 -10.88
N VAL A 146 -3.63 -3.56 -10.71
CA VAL A 146 -2.99 -3.36 -9.40
C VAL A 146 -1.99 -2.22 -9.47
N LEU A 147 -2.04 -1.33 -8.49
CA LEU A 147 -0.93 -0.41 -8.16
C LEU A 147 -0.40 -0.80 -6.78
N GLU A 148 0.91 -0.96 -6.65
CA GLU A 148 1.61 -1.26 -5.41
C GLU A 148 2.44 -0.03 -5.00
N GLU A 149 2.30 0.40 -3.75
CA GLU A 149 3.04 1.50 -3.14
C GLU A 149 3.80 0.98 -1.92
N LEU A 150 5.12 0.94 -2.01
CA LEU A 150 6.00 0.65 -0.87
C LEU A 150 6.46 1.98 -0.25
N VAL A 151 6.09 2.20 1.01
CA VAL A 151 6.50 3.33 1.83
C VAL A 151 7.64 2.93 2.74
N THR A 152 8.76 3.63 2.61
CA THR A 152 9.96 3.43 3.45
C THR A 152 9.90 4.30 4.70
N ALA A 153 10.70 3.95 5.71
CA ALA A 153 10.81 4.74 6.94
C ALA A 153 11.33 6.17 6.72
N ASP A 154 12.06 6.39 5.62
CA ASP A 154 12.63 7.68 5.23
C ASP A 154 11.67 8.54 4.37
N GLY A 155 10.40 8.14 4.26
CA GLY A 155 9.37 8.92 3.54
C GLY A 155 9.47 8.83 2.03
N TYR A 156 10.04 7.75 1.49
CA TYR A 156 9.97 7.45 0.05
C TYR A 156 8.83 6.49 -0.26
N HIS A 157 8.00 6.88 -1.22
CA HIS A 157 6.91 6.12 -1.79
C HIS A 157 7.33 5.56 -3.16
N HIS A 158 7.62 4.26 -3.20
CA HIS A 158 7.97 3.54 -4.42
C HIS A 158 6.71 2.94 -5.04
N PHE A 159 6.40 3.36 -6.25
CA PHE A 159 5.25 2.87 -7.00
C PHE A 159 5.67 1.82 -8.02
N SER A 160 4.92 0.73 -8.11
CA SER A 160 5.09 -0.29 -9.14
C SER A 160 3.74 -0.90 -9.54
N VAL A 161 3.70 -1.58 -10.69
CA VAL A 161 2.46 -2.12 -11.26
C VAL A 161 2.62 -3.63 -11.47
N PRO A 162 2.50 -4.45 -10.41
CA PRO A 162 2.60 -5.89 -10.55
C PRO A 162 1.33 -6.45 -11.22
N THR A 163 1.44 -7.59 -11.90
CA THR A 163 0.25 -8.38 -12.23
C THR A 163 -0.41 -8.93 -10.96
N ARG A 164 -1.74 -9.03 -10.95
CA ARG A 164 -2.52 -9.58 -9.82
C ARG A 164 -2.05 -10.97 -9.38
N ALA A 165 -1.59 -11.80 -10.32
CA ALA A 165 -1.11 -13.15 -10.05
C ALA A 165 0.27 -13.19 -9.35
N ALA A 166 1.12 -12.20 -9.60
CA ALA A 166 2.44 -12.11 -8.96
C ALA A 166 2.37 -11.54 -7.54
N LEU A 167 1.31 -10.79 -7.23
CA LEU A 167 1.17 -10.04 -5.98
C LEU A 167 1.31 -10.90 -4.71
N PRO A 168 0.66 -12.07 -4.54
CA PRO A 168 0.79 -12.86 -3.32
C PRO A 168 2.23 -13.27 -3.00
N ALA A 169 2.99 -13.71 -4.01
CA ALA A 169 4.39 -14.08 -3.85
C ALA A 169 5.29 -12.87 -3.50
N ARG A 170 4.98 -11.69 -4.04
CA ARG A 170 5.69 -10.45 -3.69
C ARG A 170 5.45 -10.06 -2.23
N LEU A 171 4.20 -10.08 -1.79
CA LEU A 171 3.84 -9.77 -0.42
C LEU A 171 4.41 -10.80 0.56
N ALA A 172 4.47 -12.08 0.18
CA ALA A 172 5.11 -13.12 0.99
C ALA A 172 6.60 -12.82 1.24
N ARG A 173 7.33 -12.35 0.22
CA ARG A 173 8.74 -11.92 0.37
C ARG A 173 8.89 -10.67 1.24
N TYR A 174 7.90 -9.79 1.26
CA TYR A 174 7.91 -8.62 2.14
C TYR A 174 7.69 -9.01 3.60
N VAL A 175 6.76 -9.94 3.87
CA VAL A 175 6.50 -10.48 5.20
C VAL A 175 7.70 -11.30 5.69
N ASP A 176 8.16 -12.25 4.88
CA ASP A 176 9.24 -13.20 5.17
C ASP A 176 10.50 -12.91 4.37
N GLN A 177 11.13 -11.77 4.67
CA GLN A 177 12.35 -11.34 3.98
C GLN A 177 13.53 -12.29 4.20
N ALA A 178 13.56 -12.98 5.35
CA ALA A 178 14.61 -13.93 5.69
C ALA A 178 14.35 -15.35 5.13
N GLN A 179 13.19 -15.58 4.52
CA GLN A 179 12.76 -16.85 3.94
C GLN A 179 12.81 -17.99 4.97
N VAL A 180 12.32 -17.73 6.18
CA VAL A 180 12.33 -18.68 7.30
C VAL A 180 11.04 -19.49 7.40
N ALA A 181 10.00 -19.18 6.62
CA ALA A 181 8.75 -19.95 6.60
C ALA A 181 9.02 -21.45 6.33
N GLY A 182 8.36 -22.31 7.09
CA GLY A 182 8.56 -23.75 7.06
C GLY A 182 8.00 -24.44 5.81
N ALA A 183 8.03 -25.77 5.82
CA ALA A 183 7.48 -26.59 4.73
C ALA A 183 6.00 -26.99 4.94
N GLU A 184 5.51 -26.92 6.18
CA GLU A 184 4.16 -27.38 6.54
C GLU A 184 3.45 -26.33 7.39
N ASP A 185 2.14 -26.19 7.17
CA ASP A 185 1.28 -25.38 8.03
C ASP A 185 0.90 -26.20 9.28
N GLY A 186 0.78 -25.54 10.43
CA GLY A 186 0.46 -26.22 11.69
C GLY A 186 -0.22 -25.32 12.71
N VAL A 187 -1.14 -25.88 13.50
CA VAL A 187 -1.68 -25.19 14.68
C VAL A 187 -0.70 -25.40 15.83
N LEU A 188 -0.11 -24.32 16.34
CA LEU A 188 0.80 -24.37 17.47
C LEU A 188 0.06 -24.19 18.80
N HIS A 189 -0.95 -23.31 18.80
CA HIS A 189 -1.73 -22.99 19.98
C HIS A 189 -3.18 -22.68 19.62
N GLU A 190 -4.11 -23.15 20.46
CA GLU A 190 -5.52 -22.81 20.38
C GLU A 190 -6.11 -22.63 21.79
N GLY A 191 -6.21 -21.40 22.26
CA GLY A 191 -6.44 -21.11 23.67
C GLY A 191 -6.74 -19.64 23.93
N ARG A 192 -6.54 -19.18 25.16
CA ARG A 192 -6.70 -17.77 25.50
C ARG A 192 -5.39 -17.04 25.28
N ALA A 193 -5.46 -15.77 24.89
CA ALA A 193 -4.25 -14.95 24.71
C ALA A 193 -3.37 -14.88 25.97
N SER A 194 -3.98 -14.93 27.17
CA SER A 194 -3.26 -14.98 28.45
C SER A 194 -2.36 -16.21 28.62
N ASP A 195 -2.65 -17.30 27.92
CA ASP A 195 -1.87 -18.53 27.98
C ASP A 195 -0.51 -18.37 27.26
N LEU A 196 -0.38 -17.32 26.43
CA LEU A 196 0.84 -16.98 25.68
C LEU A 196 1.75 -15.99 26.44
N GLU A 197 1.42 -15.63 27.68
CA GLU A 197 2.25 -14.78 28.54
C GLU A 197 3.35 -15.56 29.28
N ASP A 198 3.21 -16.89 29.36
CA ASP A 198 4.15 -17.77 30.05
C ASP A 198 5.31 -18.19 29.13
N LEU A 199 6.51 -17.61 29.34
CA LEU A 199 7.71 -17.93 28.57
C LEU A 199 8.27 -19.34 28.82
N GLU A 200 7.69 -20.15 29.71
CA GLU A 200 7.99 -21.59 29.74
C GLU A 200 7.38 -22.32 28.53
N ASP A 201 6.25 -21.83 28.01
CA ASP A 201 5.60 -22.34 26.80
C ASP A 201 6.47 -22.13 25.55
N ALA A 202 6.47 -23.14 24.68
CA ALA A 202 7.29 -23.10 23.46
C ALA A 202 6.74 -22.09 22.44
N THR A 203 5.41 -21.96 22.34
CA THR A 203 4.76 -21.00 21.43
C THR A 203 4.99 -19.57 21.91
N ALA A 204 4.84 -19.32 23.21
CA ALA A 204 5.13 -18.02 23.81
C ALA A 204 6.59 -17.57 23.54
N ARG A 205 7.56 -18.48 23.67
CA ARG A 205 8.97 -18.18 23.34
C ARG A 205 9.19 -17.86 21.86
N ARG A 206 8.54 -18.59 20.95
CA ARG A 206 8.63 -18.29 19.50
C ARG A 206 8.02 -16.93 19.18
N LEU A 207 6.87 -16.60 19.77
CA LEU A 207 6.25 -15.27 19.63
C LEU A 207 7.16 -14.16 20.20
N ALA A 208 7.82 -14.40 21.32
CA ALA A 208 8.80 -13.45 21.88
C ALA A 208 10.05 -13.24 21.01
N ASP A 209 10.38 -14.21 20.14
CA ASP A 209 11.45 -14.13 19.13
C ASP A 209 10.98 -13.51 17.79
N THR A 210 9.83 -12.83 17.78
CA THR A 210 9.38 -12.08 16.60
C THR A 210 10.39 -10.99 16.24
N ARG A 211 10.97 -11.11 15.05
CA ARG A 211 11.94 -10.15 14.49
C ARG A 211 11.27 -9.10 13.60
N ALA A 212 10.15 -9.48 12.98
CA ALA A 212 9.31 -8.58 12.22
C ALA A 212 7.84 -8.91 12.46
N LEU A 213 7.05 -7.91 12.83
CA LEU A 213 5.60 -7.98 12.90
C LEU A 213 5.03 -7.28 11.67
N THR A 214 4.23 -7.99 10.87
CA THR A 214 3.45 -7.40 9.79
C THR A 214 1.97 -7.49 10.12
N VAL A 215 1.30 -6.34 10.17
CA VAL A 215 -0.15 -6.27 10.28
C VAL A 215 -0.69 -6.03 8.87
N LEU A 216 -1.49 -6.97 8.39
CA LEU A 216 -2.24 -6.85 7.15
C LEU A 216 -3.65 -6.38 7.48
N SER A 217 -4.13 -5.38 6.76
CA SER A 217 -5.54 -4.98 6.74
C SER A 217 -6.01 -4.88 5.28
N ALA A 218 -7.21 -5.38 5.00
CA ALA A 218 -7.79 -5.30 3.67
C ALA A 218 -9.26 -4.88 3.76
N ALA A 219 -9.67 -3.98 2.87
CA ALA A 219 -11.05 -3.51 2.79
C ALA A 219 -11.46 -3.33 1.32
N GLY A 220 -12.63 -3.86 0.98
CA GLY A 220 -13.26 -3.68 -0.33
C GLY A 220 -14.64 -3.04 -0.22
N ALA A 221 -15.16 -2.53 -1.34
CA ALA A 221 -16.41 -1.74 -1.41
C ALA A 221 -17.70 -2.46 -0.94
N GLY A 222 -17.66 -3.76 -0.58
CA GLY A 222 -18.86 -4.52 -0.22
C GLY A 222 -18.67 -5.70 0.75
N GLY A 223 -17.52 -5.81 1.41
CA GLY A 223 -17.19 -6.97 2.27
C GLY A 223 -16.79 -6.57 3.69
N ALA A 224 -16.79 -7.56 4.60
CA ALA A 224 -16.15 -7.42 5.90
C ALA A 224 -14.63 -7.26 5.69
N GLY A 225 -14.02 -6.30 6.39
CA GLY A 225 -12.58 -6.13 6.34
C GLY A 225 -11.85 -7.36 6.89
N VAL A 226 -10.66 -7.61 6.37
CA VAL A 226 -9.77 -8.68 6.86
C VAL A 226 -8.63 -8.01 7.61
N GLN A 227 -8.28 -8.53 8.79
CA GLN A 227 -7.08 -8.13 9.52
C GLN A 227 -6.33 -9.37 10.01
N LEU A 228 -5.04 -9.46 9.72
CA LEU A 228 -4.17 -10.54 10.15
C LEU A 228 -2.86 -10.00 10.74
N SER A 229 -2.38 -10.64 11.79
CA SER A 229 -1.02 -10.41 12.31
C SER A 229 -0.11 -11.56 11.87
N LEU A 230 0.98 -11.21 11.20
CA LEU A 230 2.01 -12.12 10.67
C LEU A 230 3.32 -11.81 11.41
N MET A 231 3.96 -12.81 11.99
CA MET A 231 5.17 -12.66 12.80
C MET A 231 6.28 -13.52 12.21
N ALA A 232 7.31 -12.89 11.67
CA ALA A 232 8.53 -13.60 11.26
C ALA A 232 9.47 -13.73 12.46
N THR A 233 9.76 -14.96 12.88
CA THR A 233 10.66 -15.30 13.99
C THR A 233 12.07 -15.58 13.44
N SER A 234 12.96 -16.11 14.28
CA SER A 234 14.25 -16.63 13.80
C SER A 234 14.14 -17.91 12.96
N ASP A 235 13.04 -18.64 13.08
CA ASP A 235 12.92 -20.03 12.62
C ASP A 235 11.62 -20.36 11.89
N GLY A 236 10.72 -19.40 11.72
CA GLY A 236 9.43 -19.63 11.09
C GLY A 236 8.63 -18.35 10.89
N VAL A 237 7.46 -18.49 10.27
CA VAL A 237 6.46 -17.43 10.17
C VAL A 237 5.21 -17.92 10.87
N LEU A 238 4.71 -17.09 11.78
CA LEU A 238 3.52 -17.36 12.56
C LEU A 238 2.40 -16.42 12.12
N THR A 239 1.17 -16.91 12.23
CA THR A 239 -0.03 -16.08 12.10
C THR A 239 -0.83 -16.16 13.38
N MET A 240 -1.43 -15.04 13.74
CA MET A 240 -2.29 -14.94 14.92
C MET A 240 -3.48 -14.06 14.61
N ASP A 241 -4.67 -14.59 14.86
CA ASP A 241 -5.89 -13.78 14.86
C ASP A 241 -5.80 -12.76 15.99
N THR A 242 -6.18 -11.52 15.72
CA THR A 242 -6.16 -10.46 16.74
C THR A 242 -7.49 -10.49 17.50
N PRO A 243 -7.53 -11.04 18.74
CA PRO A 243 -8.78 -11.07 19.50
C PRO A 243 -9.21 -9.63 19.84
N GLN A 244 -10.50 -9.34 19.66
CA GLN A 244 -11.09 -8.05 20.00
C GLN A 244 -11.40 -7.95 21.50
N GLU A 245 -11.55 -9.10 22.18
CA GLU A 245 -11.74 -9.17 23.63
C GLU A 245 -10.78 -10.17 24.28
N THR A 246 -10.34 -9.86 25.50
CA THR A 246 -9.45 -10.74 26.30
C THR A 246 -10.03 -12.14 26.56
N SER A 247 -11.35 -12.29 26.48
CA SER A 247 -12.06 -13.57 26.62
C SER A 247 -12.08 -14.43 25.35
N GLU A 248 -11.74 -13.86 24.20
CA GLU A 248 -11.77 -14.56 22.92
C GLU A 248 -10.64 -15.58 22.81
N ARG A 249 -10.92 -16.67 22.10
CA ARG A 249 -9.92 -17.66 21.77
C ARG A 249 -9.03 -17.11 20.67
N THR A 250 -7.72 -17.24 20.82
CA THR A 250 -6.75 -16.97 19.77
C THR A 250 -6.19 -18.28 19.24
N VAL A 251 -5.84 -18.28 17.96
CA VAL A 251 -5.15 -19.39 17.31
C VAL A 251 -3.82 -18.88 16.79
N VAL A 252 -2.75 -19.53 17.21
CA VAL A 252 -1.41 -19.30 16.65
C VAL A 252 -1.11 -20.44 15.70
N ARG A 253 -0.83 -20.09 14.45
CA ARG A 253 -0.49 -21.05 13.40
C ARG A 253 0.92 -20.78 12.92
N GLU A 254 1.65 -21.84 12.66
CA GLU A 254 2.81 -21.80 11.78
C GLU A 254 2.33 -21.88 10.34
N VAL A 255 2.92 -21.05 9.48
CA VAL A 255 2.64 -21.05 8.05
C VAL A 255 3.89 -21.39 7.27
N SER A 256 3.71 -22.31 6.33
CA SER A 256 4.68 -22.64 5.30
C SER A 256 4.81 -21.51 4.28
N ALA A 257 5.85 -21.58 3.45
CA ALA A 257 6.02 -20.61 2.36
C ALA A 257 4.80 -20.61 1.39
N ASP A 258 4.31 -21.78 1.01
CA ASP A 258 3.14 -21.92 0.13
C ASP A 258 1.84 -21.53 0.85
N GLY A 259 1.73 -21.86 2.14
CA GLY A 259 0.62 -21.45 3.01
C GLY A 259 0.53 -19.93 3.15
N LEU A 260 1.67 -19.24 3.30
CA LEU A 260 1.74 -17.78 3.35
C LEU A 260 1.28 -17.13 2.04
N ILE A 261 1.72 -17.66 0.89
CA ILE A 261 1.27 -17.20 -0.43
C ILE A 261 -0.24 -17.37 -0.56
N THR A 262 -0.78 -18.54 -0.18
CA THR A 262 -2.21 -18.84 -0.24
C THR A 262 -3.03 -17.93 0.68
N LEU A 263 -2.53 -17.69 1.88
CA LEU A 263 -3.14 -16.80 2.87
C LEU A 263 -3.23 -15.36 2.34
N LEU A 264 -2.13 -14.86 1.78
CA LEU A 264 -2.07 -13.52 1.20
C LEU A 264 -2.96 -13.39 -0.03
N ASP A 265 -3.02 -14.41 -0.90
CA ASP A 265 -3.92 -14.38 -2.06
C ASP A 265 -5.39 -14.32 -1.65
N THR A 266 -5.75 -15.08 -0.60
CA THR A 266 -7.10 -15.10 -0.03
C THR A 266 -7.47 -13.75 0.62
N ALA A 267 -6.49 -13.06 1.21
CA ALA A 267 -6.69 -11.78 1.87
C ALA A 267 -6.88 -10.62 0.88
N ILE A 268 -6.39 -10.75 -0.37
CA ILE A 268 -6.54 -9.70 -1.38
C ILE A 268 -8.03 -9.60 -1.79
N PRO A 269 -8.67 -8.44 -1.61
CA PRO A 269 -10.08 -8.26 -1.93
C PRO A 269 -10.43 -8.60 -3.39
N GLY A 270 -11.57 -9.25 -3.58
CA GLY A 270 -12.19 -9.35 -4.90
C GLY A 270 -12.70 -7.97 -5.36
N VAL A 271 -12.46 -7.65 -6.63
CA VAL A 271 -12.95 -6.43 -7.29
C VAL A 271 -13.86 -6.84 -8.44
N ASP A 272 -15.08 -7.26 -8.10
CA ASP A 272 -16.13 -7.47 -9.10
C ASP A 272 -16.69 -6.11 -9.52
N ALA A 273 -16.67 -5.82 -10.82
CA ALA A 273 -17.38 -4.67 -11.37
C ALA A 273 -18.88 -4.91 -11.21
N ARG A 274 -19.57 -4.08 -10.43
CA ARG A 274 -21.03 -4.09 -10.36
C ARG A 274 -21.64 -3.39 -11.56
#